data_AF-A0A4P9YAP3-F1
#
_entry.id   AF-A0A4P9YAP3-F1
#
_cell.length_a   1.000
_cell.length_b   1.000
_cell.length_c   1.000
_cell.angle_alpha   90.00
_cell.angle_beta   90.00
_cell.angle_gamma   90.00
#
_symmetry.space_group_name_H-M   'P 1'
#
loop_
_entity.id
_entity.type
_entity.pdbx_description
1 polymer ?
#
loop_
_entity_poly.entity_id
_entity_poly.type
_entity_poly.pdbx_seq_one_letter_code
_entity_poly.pdbx_strand_id
1 'polypeptide(L)'
;AFGAHSLKNHITDMNKIKSWETAAHYQLIHAAAVLAVSQVPSLTAIHPATLMLTGSCMFSGSIYLLVLKPSWKFLGPVTPLGGLLMAAGWAAL
;
A
#
# COMPACT_ATOMS: atom_id res chain seq x y z
N ALA A 1 -9.02 -2.19 11.09
CA ALA A 1 -9.42 -2.91 12.32
C ALA A 1 -9.70 -4.40 12.08
N PHE A 2 -10.55 -4.78 11.12
CA PHE A 2 -11.04 -6.17 10.99
C PHE A 2 -9.96 -7.23 10.64
N GLY A 3 -9.06 -6.95 9.70
CA GLY A 3 -8.02 -7.91 9.31
C GLY A 3 -7.03 -8.23 10.42
N ALA A 4 -6.39 -7.20 11.00
CA ALA A 4 -5.40 -7.37 12.06
C ALA A 4 -5.97 -8.00 13.34
N HIS A 5 -7.24 -7.74 13.66
CA HIS A 5 -7.89 -8.34 14.83
C HIS A 5 -8.03 -9.86 14.71
N SER A 6 -8.49 -10.34 13.55
CA SER A 6 -8.52 -11.79 13.27
C SER A 6 -7.11 -12.38 13.19
N LEU A 7 -6.15 -11.63 12.62
CA LEU A 7 -4.79 -12.11 12.40
C LEU A 7 -4.01 -12.34 13.70
N LYS A 8 -4.28 -11.56 14.76
CA LYS A 8 -3.66 -11.72 16.09
C LYS A 8 -3.90 -13.10 16.71
N ASN A 9 -4.98 -13.79 16.33
CA ASN A 9 -5.28 -15.14 16.80
C ASN A 9 -4.53 -16.24 16.01
N HIS A 10 -3.96 -15.90 14.85
CA HIS A 10 -3.29 -16.86 13.95
C HIS A 10 -1.79 -16.59 13.80
N ILE A 11 -1.33 -15.38 14.08
CA ILE A 11 0.08 -14.96 13.94
C ILE A 11 0.58 -14.45 15.29
N THR A 12 1.56 -15.17 15.86
CA THR A 12 2.23 -14.81 17.12
C THR A 12 3.31 -13.74 16.95
N ASP A 13 3.83 -13.57 15.73
CA ASP A 13 4.83 -12.55 15.40
C ASP A 13 4.20 -11.15 15.33
N MET A 14 4.41 -10.36 16.38
CA MET A 14 3.87 -9.02 16.50
C MET A 14 4.43 -8.04 15.46
N ASN A 15 5.61 -8.29 14.90
CA ASN A 15 6.15 -7.45 13.83
C ASN A 15 5.31 -7.59 12.56
N LYS A 16 4.83 -8.78 12.24
CA LYS A 16 3.94 -9.02 11.10
C LYS A 16 2.58 -8.36 11.26
N ILE A 17 2.03 -8.38 12.48
CA ILE A 17 0.80 -7.67 12.80
C ILE A 17 0.99 -6.16 12.60
N LYS A 18 2.09 -5.60 13.08
CA LYS A 18 2.43 -4.18 12.87
C LYS A 18 2.60 -3.85 11.40
N SER A 19 3.28 -4.71 10.63
CA SER A 19 3.42 -4.54 9.18
C SER A 19 2.06 -4.54 8.47
N TRP A 20 1.16 -5.44 8.85
CA TRP A 20 -0.22 -5.46 8.32
C TRP A 20 -0.96 -4.16 8.61
N GLU A 21 -0.87 -3.67 9.84
CA GLU A 21 -1.48 -2.39 10.24
C GLU A 21 -0.90 -1.22 9.43
N THR A 22 0.42 -1.16 9.22
CA THR A 22 1.06 -0.17 8.35
C THR A 22 0.52 -0.25 6.92
N ALA A 23 0.46 -1.44 6.33
CA ALA A 23 -0.07 -1.62 4.98
C ALA A 23 -1.53 -1.16 4.85
N ALA A 24 -2.38 -1.48 5.83
CA ALA A 24 -3.77 -1.01 5.87
C ALA A 24 -3.89 0.51 6.04
N HIS A 25 -3.03 1.12 6.86
CA HIS A 25 -3.03 2.56 7.05
C HIS A 25 -2.63 3.30 5.77
N TYR A 26 -1.54 2.85 5.12
CA TYR A 26 -1.11 3.42 3.84
C TYR A 26 -2.16 3.26 2.74
N GLN A 27 -2.81 2.10 2.67
CA GLN A 27 -3.88 1.85 1.70
C GLN A 27 -5.08 2.77 1.92
N LEU A 28 -5.49 2.99 3.18
CA LEU A 28 -6.62 3.87 3.49
C LEU A 28 -6.33 5.32 3.09
N ILE A 29 -5.15 5.84 3.45
CA ILE A 29 -4.75 7.21 3.10
C ILE A 29 -4.74 7.39 1.58
N HIS A 30 -4.13 6.46 0.84
CA HIS A 30 -4.01 6.59 -0.61
C HIS A 30 -5.34 6.31 -1.32
N ALA A 31 -6.21 5.46 -0.79
CA ALA A 31 -7.56 5.30 -1.33
C ALA A 31 -8.37 6.61 -1.26
N ALA A 32 -8.31 7.30 -0.11
CA ALA A 32 -8.93 8.61 0.03
C ALA A 32 -8.31 9.64 -0.92
N ALA A 33 -6.98 9.67 -1.03
CA ALA A 33 -6.27 10.57 -1.95
C ALA A 33 -6.66 10.30 -3.42
N VAL A 34 -6.71 9.03 -3.85
CA VAL A 34 -7.13 8.65 -5.21
C VAL A 34 -8.55 9.11 -5.50
N LEU A 35 -9.49 8.94 -4.57
CA LEU A 35 -10.86 9.43 -4.74
C LEU A 35 -10.92 10.94 -4.92
N ALA A 36 -10.15 11.70 -4.13
CA ALA A 36 -10.11 13.16 -4.25
C ALA A 36 -9.42 13.62 -5.54
N VAL A 37 -8.26 13.05 -5.86
CA VAL A 37 -7.38 13.48 -6.96
C VAL A 37 -7.95 13.07 -8.32
N SER A 38 -8.63 11.92 -8.42
CA SER A 38 -9.22 11.44 -9.68
C SER A 38 -10.29 12.35 -10.28
N GLN A 39 -10.82 13.30 -9.50
CA GLN A 39 -11.83 14.26 -9.97
C GLN A 39 -11.21 15.47 -10.67
N VAL A 40 -9.89 15.65 -10.56
CA VAL A 40 -9.18 16.81 -11.11
C VAL A 40 -8.51 16.40 -12.43
N PRO A 41 -8.64 17.18 -13.51
CA PRO A 41 -7.93 16.92 -14.76
C PRO A 41 -6.41 16.87 -14.56
N SER A 42 -5.76 15.86 -15.14
CA SER A 42 -4.30 15.72 -15.07
C SER A 42 -3.60 16.79 -15.93
N LEU A 43 -2.58 17.44 -15.36
CA LEU A 43 -1.67 18.35 -16.08
C LEU A 43 -0.40 17.65 -16.59
N THR A 44 -0.23 16.38 -16.25
CA THR A 44 0.95 15.56 -16.61
C THR A 44 0.54 14.36 -17.45
N ALA A 45 1.53 13.72 -18.11
CA ALA A 45 1.30 12.55 -18.96
C ALA A 45 0.74 11.33 -18.20
N ILE A 46 1.03 11.21 -16.90
CA ILE A 46 0.51 10.13 -16.04
C ILE A 46 -0.24 10.77 -14.89
N HIS A 47 -1.54 10.45 -14.78
CA HIS A 47 -2.38 10.98 -13.73
C HIS A 47 -1.83 10.63 -12.33
N PRO A 48 -1.71 11.61 -11.41
CA PRO A 48 -1.24 11.38 -10.04
C PRO A 48 -2.00 10.27 -9.29
N ALA A 49 -3.33 10.20 -9.46
CA ALA A 49 -4.17 9.14 -8.91
C ALA A 49 -3.76 7.73 -9.39
N THR A 50 -3.31 7.57 -10.64
CA THR A 50 -2.84 6.27 -11.17
C THR A 50 -1.55 5.83 -10.49
N LEU A 51 -0.61 6.76 -10.25
CA LEU A 51 0.62 6.50 -9.52
C LEU A 51 0.34 6.11 -8.07
N MET A 52 -0.54 6.86 -7.38
CA MET A 52 -0.94 6.57 -6.00
C MET A 52 -1.64 5.22 -5.87
N LEU A 53 -2.57 4.90 -6.79
CA LEU A 53 -3.29 3.63 -6.81
C LEU A 53 -2.34 2.46 -7.03
N THR A 54 -1.52 2.53 -8.08
CA THR A 54 -0.57 1.45 -8.42
C THR A 54 0.46 1.27 -7.30
N GLY A 55 1.00 2.37 -6.78
CA GLY A 55 1.94 2.38 -5.67
C GLY A 55 1.34 1.79 -4.39
N SER A 56 0.10 2.13 -4.06
CA SER A 56 -0.60 1.57 -2.89
C SER A 56 -0.87 0.07 -3.05
N CYS A 57 -1.31 -0.39 -4.22
CA CYS A 57 -1.49 -1.82 -4.48
C CYS A 57 -0.17 -2.59 -4.35
N MET A 58 0.92 -2.06 -4.91
CA MET A 58 2.25 -2.67 -4.80
C MET A 58 2.76 -2.69 -3.35
N PHE A 59 2.68 -1.56 -2.64
CA PHE A 59 3.20 -1.40 -1.27
C PHE A 59 2.38 -2.21 -0.26
N SER A 60 1.07 -2.00 -0.20
CA SER A 60 0.21 -2.65 0.79
C SER A 60 -0.03 -4.11 0.43
N GLY A 61 -0.21 -4.41 -0.86
CA GLY A 61 -0.40 -5.78 -1.35
C GLY A 61 0.81 -6.66 -1.09
N SER A 62 2.04 -6.19 -1.34
CA SER A 62 3.26 -6.97 -1.06
C SER A 62 3.37 -7.30 0.44
N ILE A 63 3.09 -6.34 1.32
CA ILE A 63 3.14 -6.56 2.77
C ILE A 63 2.09 -7.58 3.20
N TYR A 64 0.84 -7.48 2.71
CA TYR A 64 -0.18 -8.49 3.01
C TYR A 64 0.23 -9.88 2.56
N LEU A 65 0.77 -10.00 1.35
CA LEU A 65 1.26 -11.26 0.82
C LEU A 65 2.44 -11.81 1.62
N LEU A 66 3.38 -10.97 2.06
CA LEU A 66 4.51 -11.39 2.90
C LEU A 66 4.08 -11.83 4.30
N VAL A 67 3.02 -11.22 4.85
CA VAL A 67 2.43 -11.62 6.14
C VAL A 67 1.73 -12.98 6.00
N LEU A 68 0.95 -13.19 4.93
CA LEU A 68 0.19 -14.43 4.69
C LEU A 68 1.04 -15.58 4.14
N LYS A 69 2.06 -15.27 3.35
CA LYS A 69 2.98 -16.21 2.68
C LYS A 69 4.44 -15.78 2.91
N PRO A 70 5.01 -16.03 4.11
CA PRO A 70 6.39 -15.61 4.44
C PRO A 70 7.48 -16.21 3.54
N SER A 71 7.19 -17.29 2.81
CA SER A 71 8.09 -17.88 1.82
C SER A 71 8.24 -17.03 0.55
N TRP A 72 7.33 -16.09 0.27
CA TRP A 72 7.34 -15.23 -0.91
C TRP A 72 8.26 -14.02 -0.76
N LYS A 73 9.49 -14.24 -0.25
CA LYS A 73 10.47 -13.18 0.03
C LYS A 73 10.85 -12.34 -1.20
N PHE A 74 10.65 -12.86 -2.40
CA PHE A 74 10.85 -12.13 -3.66
C PHE A 74 9.95 -10.89 -3.81
N LEU A 75 8.87 -10.77 -3.01
CA LEU A 75 8.02 -9.58 -2.96
C LEU A 75 8.61 -8.45 -2.11
N GLY A 76 9.70 -8.68 -1.36
CA GLY A 76 10.35 -7.67 -0.52
C GLY A 76 10.71 -6.38 -1.28
N PRO A 77 11.35 -6.47 -2.47
CA PRO A 77 11.66 -5.29 -3.29
C PRO A 77 10.44 -4.58 -3.89
N VAL A 78 9.25 -5.20 -3.92
CA VAL A 78 8.03 -4.57 -4.46
C VAL A 78 7.53 -3.46 -3.53
N THR A 79 7.74 -3.61 -2.21
CA THR A 79 7.33 -2.61 -1.21
C THR A 79 7.98 -1.24 -1.45
N PRO A 80 9.32 -1.09 -1.51
CA PRO A 80 9.93 0.23 -1.74
C PRO A 80 9.56 0.82 -3.11
N LEU A 81 9.38 -0.01 -4.15
CA LEU A 81 8.91 0.46 -5.47
C LEU A 81 7.50 1.05 -5.38
N GLY A 82 6.59 0.40 -4.66
CA GLY A 82 5.26 0.94 -4.39
C GLY A 82 5.32 2.26 -3.61
N GLY A 83 6.22 2.36 -2.63
CA GLY A 83 6.50 3.59 -1.88
C GLY A 83 6.95 4.75 -2.77
N LEU A 84 7.85 4.49 -3.72
CA LEU A 84 8.33 5.47 -4.68
C LEU A 84 7.22 5.95 -5.62
N LEU A 85 6.36 5.04 -6.10
CA LEU A 85 5.21 5.41 -6.93
C LEU A 85 4.19 6.29 -6.17
N MET A 86 3.93 5.98 -4.90
CA MET A 86 3.08 6.83 -4.06
C MET A 86 3.69 8.22 -3.90
N ALA A 87 4.99 8.32 -3.60
CA ALA A 87 5.69 9.60 -3.48
C ALA A 87 5.69 10.40 -4.80
N ALA A 88 5.89 9.71 -5.94
CA ALA A 88 5.81 10.32 -7.26
C ALA A 88 4.40 10.84 -7.57
N GLY A 89 3.35 10.11 -7.15
CA GLY A 89 1.97 10.58 -7.23
C GLY A 89 1.76 11.88 -6.47
N TRP A 90 2.26 12.00 -5.23
CA TRP A 90 2.19 13.24 -4.47
C TRP A 90 2.98 14.39 -5.10
N ALA A 91 4.17 14.09 -5.65
CA ALA A 91 5.01 15.09 -6.32
C ALA A 91 4.44 15.58 -7.66
N ALA A 92 3.50 14.83 -8.25
CA ALA A 92 2.87 15.14 -9.53
C ALA A 92 1.52 15.86 -9.42
N LEU A 93 1.02 16.08 -8.19
CA LEU A 93 -0.12 16.97 -7.91
C LEU A 93 0.26 18.43 -8.20
#